data_AF-A0A564YKG8-F1
#
_entry.id   AF-A0A564YKG8-F1
#
_cell.length_a   1.000
_cell.length_b   1.000
_cell.length_c   1.000
_cell.angle_alpha   90.00
_cell.angle_beta   90.00
_cell.angle_gamma   90.00
#
_symmetry.space_group_name_H-M   'P 1'
#
loop_
_entity.id
_entity.type
_entity.pdbx_description
1 polymer ?
#
loop_
_entity_poly.entity_id
_entity_poly.type
_entity_poly.pdbx_seq_one_letter_code
_entity_poly.pdbx_strand_id
1 'polypeptide(L)'
;SVSVSLTSDISEWNESDEDKDSEDDYDIGEGEGGAGIYDLDTCPPGCPQADYDQTVAFREMRLDVEEEIVEQKHLLESVRRETEVLGKKAKMARQNLQQATTELQEFQLEKQRKLNLIERMVNIRLDQINYFWNCSLPSDFDQVLIFRSDNVEQLQNRIQSLEDEKPLQ
;
A
#
# COMPACT_ATOMS: atom_id res chain seq x y z
N SER A 1 -12.92 -15.30 15.22
CA SER A 1 -11.74 -15.66 14.39
C SER A 1 -11.97 -15.16 12.99
N VAL A 2 -11.32 -14.07 12.61
CA VAL A 2 -11.21 -13.69 11.20
C VAL A 2 -9.74 -13.39 10.96
N SER A 3 -9.00 -14.45 10.66
CA SER A 3 -7.65 -14.41 10.15
C SER A 3 -7.72 -13.99 8.68
N VAL A 4 -7.49 -12.72 8.39
CA VAL A 4 -7.27 -12.29 7.00
C VAL A 4 -5.76 -12.28 6.77
N SER A 5 -5.26 -13.43 6.34
CA SER A 5 -3.94 -13.55 5.72
C SER A 5 -4.01 -12.88 4.36
N LEU A 6 -3.55 -11.63 4.26
CA LEU A 6 -3.22 -10.98 2.99
C LEU A 6 -1.71 -11.06 2.80
N THR A 7 -1.27 -12.24 2.37
CA THR A 7 -0.03 -12.38 1.60
C THR A 7 -0.32 -11.82 0.22
N SER A 8 -0.06 -10.53 0.00
CA SER A 8 0.13 -10.04 -1.36
C SER A 8 1.63 -10.03 -1.61
N ASP A 9 2.04 -11.05 -2.34
CA ASP A 9 3.29 -11.11 -3.10
C ASP A 9 3.55 -9.77 -3.77
N ILE A 10 4.46 -8.98 -3.19
CA ILE A 10 5.08 -7.88 -3.90
C ILE A 10 6.29 -8.50 -4.57
N SER A 11 6.09 -8.80 -5.84
CA SER A 11 7.09 -9.30 -6.79
C SER A 11 8.44 -8.64 -6.53
N GLU A 12 9.47 -9.44 -6.26
CA GLU A 12 10.87 -9.07 -6.44
C GLU A 12 11.00 -8.48 -7.85
N TRP A 13 11.12 -7.15 -7.92
CA TRP A 13 11.50 -6.47 -9.16
C TRP A 13 12.96 -6.82 -9.41
N ASN A 14 13.14 -7.72 -10.37
CA ASN A 14 14.41 -8.14 -10.93
C ASN A 14 15.18 -6.89 -11.41
N GLU A 15 16.20 -6.47 -10.65
CA GLU A 15 17.23 -5.54 -11.12
C GLU A 15 18.04 -6.24 -12.22
N SER A 16 17.54 -6.15 -13.45
CA SER A 16 18.29 -6.55 -14.64
C SER A 16 17.96 -5.58 -15.76
N ASP A 17 18.33 -4.31 -15.55
CA ASP A 17 18.62 -3.39 -16.65
C ASP A 17 20.15 -3.41 -16.80
N GLU A 18 20.63 -4.34 -17.61
CA GLU A 18 21.97 -4.24 -18.18
C GLU A 18 21.99 -2.98 -19.05
N ASP A 19 22.42 -1.85 -18.49
CA ASP A 19 22.86 -0.67 -19.24
C ASP A 19 24.07 -1.07 -20.11
N LYS A 20 23.81 -1.74 -21.23
CA LYS A 20 24.72 -1.79 -22.37
C LYS A 20 24.59 -0.46 -23.07
N ASP A 21 25.27 0.52 -22.51
CA ASP A 21 25.64 1.74 -23.20
C ASP A 21 26.61 1.34 -24.32
N SER A 22 26.04 0.87 -25.42
CA SER A 22 26.76 0.70 -26.68
C SER A 22 26.94 2.12 -27.22
N GLU A 23 27.90 2.85 -26.65
CA GLU A 23 28.57 3.91 -27.37
C GLU A 23 29.26 3.23 -28.57
N ASP A 24 28.50 3.05 -29.65
CA ASP A 24 29.06 2.88 -30.98
C ASP A 24 29.74 4.22 -31.30
N ASP A 25 30.95 4.38 -30.74
CA ASP A 25 31.96 5.29 -31.22
C ASP A 25 32.28 4.85 -32.65
N TYR A 26 31.52 5.40 -33.59
CA TYR A 26 31.88 5.36 -34.99
C TYR A 26 33.18 6.15 -35.13
N ASP A 27 34.29 5.48 -34.87
CA ASP A 27 35.63 5.88 -35.27
C ASP A 27 35.62 5.96 -36.81
N ILE A 28 35.18 7.11 -37.32
CA ILE A 28 35.41 7.52 -38.69
C ILE A 28 36.91 7.74 -38.77
N GLY A 29 37.63 6.64 -39.01
CA GLY A 29 39.06 6.66 -39.17
C GLY A 29 39.42 7.77 -40.14
N GLU A 30 40.28 8.68 -39.68
CA GLU A 30 40.92 9.69 -40.52
C GLU A 30 41.78 8.99 -41.58
N GLY A 31 41.13 8.53 -42.65
CA GLY A 31 41.77 8.23 -43.91
C GLY A 31 42.19 9.55 -44.52
N GLU A 32 43.50 9.80 -44.57
CA GLU A 32 44.13 10.86 -45.37
C GLU A 32 43.56 10.87 -46.80
N GLY A 33 42.56 11.72 -47.02
CA GLY A 33 41.78 11.68 -48.24
C GLY A 33 40.80 12.83 -48.34
N GLY A 34 41.21 14.06 -48.02
CA GLY A 34 40.57 15.30 -48.50
C GLY A 34 39.04 15.35 -48.44
N ALA A 35 38.41 14.78 -47.40
CA ALA A 35 36.98 14.88 -47.20
C ALA A 35 36.67 16.27 -46.66
N GLY A 36 36.55 17.23 -47.58
CA GLY A 36 35.92 18.51 -47.26
C GLY A 36 34.56 18.25 -46.61
N ILE A 37 34.17 19.09 -45.66
CA ILE A 37 32.82 19.10 -45.10
C ILE A 37 31.84 19.08 -46.27
N TYR A 38 31.29 17.91 -46.58
CA TYR A 38 30.36 17.78 -47.69
C TYR A 38 29.08 18.44 -47.23
N ASP A 39 28.68 19.47 -47.96
CA ASP A 39 27.39 20.11 -47.75
C ASP A 39 26.28 19.08 -47.99
N LEU A 40 25.64 18.64 -46.91
CA LEU A 40 24.57 17.65 -46.93
C LEU A 40 23.30 18.19 -47.59
N ASP A 41 23.23 19.52 -47.75
CA ASP A 41 22.10 20.25 -48.33
C ASP A 41 22.24 20.45 -49.85
N THR A 42 23.33 19.94 -50.45
CA THR A 42 23.53 19.97 -51.91
C THR A 42 23.45 18.58 -52.53
N CYS A 43 22.62 18.42 -53.56
CA CYS A 43 22.53 17.17 -54.33
C CYS A 43 23.86 16.87 -55.05
N PRO A 44 24.45 15.67 -54.86
CA PRO A 44 25.73 15.34 -55.47
C PRO A 44 25.61 15.17 -57.00
N PRO A 45 26.70 15.44 -57.74
CA PRO A 45 26.70 15.37 -59.20
C PRO A 45 26.48 13.92 -59.67
N GLY A 46 25.56 13.73 -60.63
CA GLY A 46 25.22 12.40 -61.18
C GLY A 46 24.16 11.64 -60.38
N CYS A 47 23.65 12.19 -59.26
CA CYS A 47 22.51 11.66 -58.52
C CYS A 47 21.19 12.16 -59.11
N PRO A 48 20.18 11.28 -59.32
CA PRO A 48 18.83 11.72 -59.63
C PRO A 48 18.24 12.56 -58.49
N GLN A 49 17.68 13.73 -58.83
CA GLN A 49 17.11 14.65 -57.83
C GLN A 49 16.05 13.98 -56.93
N ALA A 50 15.22 13.10 -57.49
CA ALA A 50 14.19 12.39 -56.75
C ALA A 50 14.75 11.50 -55.61
N ASP A 51 15.90 10.85 -55.86
CA ASP A 51 16.55 9.99 -54.87
C ASP A 51 17.18 10.83 -53.75
N TYR A 52 17.72 12.00 -54.11
CA TYR A 52 18.25 12.98 -53.15
C TYR A 52 17.14 13.54 -52.25
N ASP A 53 16.04 14.04 -52.83
CA ASP A 53 14.90 14.59 -52.07
C ASP A 53 14.30 13.55 -51.12
N GLN A 54 14.18 12.30 -51.58
CA GLN A 54 13.72 11.19 -50.74
C GLN A 54 14.69 10.91 -49.58
N THR A 55 16.00 11.00 -49.81
CA THR A 55 17.01 10.81 -48.76
C THR A 55 16.96 11.93 -47.71
N VAL A 56 16.74 13.18 -48.13
CA VAL A 56 16.54 14.31 -47.22
C VAL A 56 15.29 14.09 -46.37
N ALA A 57 14.16 13.72 -46.98
CA ALA A 57 12.93 13.44 -46.26
C ALA A 57 13.09 12.30 -45.23
N PHE A 58 13.85 11.24 -45.56
CA PHE A 58 14.15 10.18 -44.59
C PHE A 58 15.04 10.64 -43.44
N ARG A 59 15.97 11.58 -43.69
CA ARG A 59 16.80 12.16 -42.61
C ARG A 59 15.96 13.01 -41.66
N GLU A 60 15.09 13.87 -42.19
CA GLU A 60 14.17 14.67 -41.38
C GLU A 60 13.28 13.76 -40.52
N MET A 61 12.64 12.76 -41.14
CA MET A 61 11.80 11.79 -40.42
C MET A 61 12.58 11.04 -39.33
N ARG A 62 13.85 10.69 -39.59
CA ARG A 62 14.69 10.03 -38.59
C ARG A 62 15.00 10.97 -37.42
N LEU A 63 15.34 12.23 -37.69
CA LEU A 63 15.62 13.23 -36.66
C LEU A 63 14.40 13.47 -35.77
N ASP A 64 13.20 13.58 -36.34
CA ASP A 64 11.96 13.73 -35.59
C ASP A 64 11.74 12.55 -34.62
N VAL A 65 11.98 11.32 -35.09
CA VAL A 65 11.85 10.11 -34.27
C VAL A 65 12.94 10.05 -33.19
N GLU A 66 14.18 10.45 -33.50
CA GLU A 66 15.28 10.49 -32.52
C GLU A 66 14.99 11.53 -31.42
N GLU A 67 14.47 12.71 -31.77
CA GLU A 67 14.03 13.72 -30.80
C GLU A 67 12.91 13.18 -29.91
N GLU A 68 11.88 12.57 -30.49
CA GLU A 68 10.79 11.97 -29.72
C GLU A 68 11.30 10.88 -28.77
N ILE A 69 12.24 10.03 -29.20
CA ILE A 69 12.86 9.01 -28.34
C ILE A 69 13.55 9.65 -27.14
N VAL A 70 14.31 10.73 -27.35
CA VAL A 70 15.02 11.43 -26.27
C VAL A 70 14.02 12.04 -25.28
N GLU A 71 12.97 12.69 -25.77
CA GLU A 71 11.92 13.26 -24.94
C GLU A 71 11.19 12.19 -24.11
N GLN A 72 10.83 11.06 -24.74
CA GLN A 72 10.18 9.95 -24.05
C GLN A 72 11.08 9.32 -22.99
N LYS A 73 12.38 9.17 -23.25
CA LYS A 73 13.36 8.70 -22.25
C LYS A 73 13.42 9.64 -21.05
N HIS A 74 13.45 10.95 -21.28
CA HIS A 74 13.45 11.93 -20.20
C HIS A 74 12.16 11.87 -19.37
N LEU A 75 10.99 11.72 -20.02
CA LEU A 75 9.71 11.56 -19.35
C LEU A 75 9.66 10.28 -18.50
N LEU A 76 10.12 9.16 -19.06
CA LEU A 76 10.17 7.87 -18.38
C LEU A 76 11.01 7.96 -17.11
N GLU A 77 12.18 8.57 -17.19
CA GLU A 77 13.07 8.78 -16.04
C GLU A 77 12.42 9.69 -14.97
N SER A 78 11.72 10.74 -15.39
CA SER A 78 10.96 11.58 -14.44
C SER A 78 9.88 10.77 -13.71
N VAL A 79 9.11 9.97 -14.43
CA VAL A 79 8.04 9.13 -13.86
C VAL A 79 8.62 8.05 -12.94
N ARG A 80 9.76 7.45 -13.27
CA ARG A 80 10.48 6.50 -12.39
C ARG A 80 10.83 7.15 -11.06
N ARG A 81 11.46 8.34 -11.08
CA ARG A 81 11.81 9.09 -9.86
C ARG A 81 10.58 9.44 -9.02
N GLU A 82 9.50 9.90 -9.65
CA GLU A 82 8.25 10.19 -8.96
C GLU A 82 7.65 8.95 -8.29
N THR A 83 7.70 7.81 -8.97
CA THR A 83 7.21 6.52 -8.46
C THR A 83 8.00 6.10 -7.22
N GLU A 84 9.32 6.22 -7.23
CA GLU A 84 10.16 5.91 -6.06
C GLU A 84 9.84 6.82 -4.86
N VAL A 85 9.67 8.12 -5.11
CA VAL A 85 9.33 9.10 -4.07
C VAL A 85 7.97 8.77 -3.47
N LEU A 86 6.97 8.48 -4.31
CA LEU A 86 5.64 8.09 -3.86
C LEU A 86 5.67 6.75 -3.10
N GLY A 87 6.48 5.79 -3.54
CA GLY A 87 6.69 4.51 -2.84
C GLY A 87 7.25 4.71 -1.42
N LYS A 88 8.26 5.57 -1.27
CA LYS A 88 8.82 5.95 0.05
C LYS A 88 7.77 6.62 0.93
N LYS A 89 6.99 7.57 0.38
CA LYS A 89 5.89 8.24 1.10
C LYS A 89 4.82 7.26 1.56
N ALA A 90 4.40 6.34 0.71
CA ALA A 90 3.41 5.32 1.03
C ALA A 90 3.90 4.39 2.16
N LYS A 91 5.18 3.98 2.13
CA LYS A 91 5.78 3.16 3.20
C LYS A 91 5.76 3.89 4.54
N MET A 92 6.20 5.16 4.58
CA MET A 92 6.16 5.98 5.80
C MET A 92 4.74 6.17 6.32
N ALA A 93 3.78 6.46 5.44
CA ALA A 93 2.38 6.62 5.82
C ALA A 93 1.79 5.34 6.45
N ARG A 94 2.11 4.16 5.90
CA ARG A 94 1.70 2.87 6.48
C ARG A 94 2.32 2.64 7.86
N GLN A 95 3.60 2.94 8.04
CA GLN A 95 4.27 2.80 9.34
C GLN A 95 3.65 3.73 10.40
N ASN A 96 3.40 4.99 10.05
CA ASN A 96 2.76 5.96 10.94
C ASN A 96 1.34 5.52 11.32
N LEU A 97 0.57 5.00 10.36
CA LEU A 97 -0.78 4.48 10.63
C LEU A 97 -0.74 3.29 11.60
N GLN A 98 0.19 2.36 11.39
CA GLN A 98 0.35 1.21 12.28
C GLN A 98 0.73 1.67 13.69
N GLN A 99 1.70 2.58 13.81
CA GLN A 99 2.11 3.14 15.09
C GLN A 99 0.93 3.80 15.82
N ALA A 100 0.22 4.71 15.15
CA ALA A 100 -0.93 5.40 15.74
C ALA A 100 -2.05 4.43 16.16
N THR A 101 -2.24 3.34 15.41
CA THR A 101 -3.22 2.31 15.76
C THR A 101 -2.82 1.57 17.04
N THR A 102 -1.54 1.19 17.16
CA THR A 102 -1.02 0.53 18.37
C THR A 102 -1.13 1.45 19.59
N GLU A 103 -0.69 2.70 19.46
CA GLU A 103 -0.78 3.70 20.54
C GLU A 103 -2.23 3.92 20.98
N LEU A 104 -3.17 3.97 20.02
CA LEU A 104 -4.59 4.07 20.34
C LEU A 104 -5.11 2.83 21.08
N GLN A 105 -4.71 1.63 20.67
CA GLN A 105 -5.11 0.39 21.35
C GLN A 105 -4.59 0.35 22.80
N GLU A 106 -3.32 0.72 23.00
CA GLU A 106 -2.72 0.82 24.33
C GLU A 106 -3.46 1.83 25.20
N PHE A 107 -3.79 3.00 24.65
CA PHE A 107 -4.56 4.02 25.35
C PHE A 107 -5.96 3.53 25.73
N GLN A 108 -6.68 2.85 24.84
CA GLN A 108 -8.01 2.30 25.15
C GLN A 108 -7.93 1.21 26.23
N LEU A 109 -6.89 0.37 26.19
CA LEU A 109 -6.66 -0.65 27.21
C LEU A 109 -6.39 -0.02 28.57
N GLU A 110 -5.55 1.01 28.63
CA GLU A 110 -5.27 1.75 29.87
C GLU A 110 -6.52 2.44 30.40
N LYS A 111 -7.30 3.08 29.51
CA LYS A 111 -8.58 3.70 29.85
C LYS A 111 -9.54 2.66 30.43
N GLN A 112 -9.66 1.47 29.84
CA GLN A 112 -10.51 0.40 30.36
C GLN A 112 -10.03 -0.07 31.74
N ARG A 113 -8.72 -0.27 31.92
CA ARG A 113 -8.14 -0.63 33.23
C ARG A 113 -8.47 0.42 34.29
N LYS A 114 -8.32 1.70 33.98
CA LYS A 114 -8.66 2.81 34.88
C LYS A 114 -10.16 2.88 35.17
N LEU A 115 -11.02 2.73 34.16
CA LEU A 115 -12.48 2.70 34.34
C LEU A 115 -12.93 1.54 35.22
N ASN A 116 -12.27 0.39 35.14
CA ASN A 116 -12.58 -0.78 35.97
C ASN A 116 -12.23 -0.57 37.46
N LEU A 117 -11.37 0.41 37.79
CA LEU A 117 -11.05 0.77 39.18
C LEU A 117 -12.03 1.80 39.76
N ILE A 118 -12.88 2.41 38.94
CA ILE A 118 -13.84 3.40 39.41
C ILE A 118 -15.00 2.68 40.08
N GLU A 119 -15.08 2.82 41.40
CA GLU A 119 -16.25 2.40 42.17
C GLU A 119 -17.48 3.17 41.72
N ARG A 120 -18.54 2.45 41.37
CA ARG A 120 -19.83 3.03 41.02
C ARG A 120 -20.88 2.57 42.01
N MET A 121 -21.56 3.54 42.60
CA MET A 121 -22.74 3.29 43.41
C MET A 121 -23.91 2.98 42.50
N VAL A 122 -24.60 1.87 42.77
CA VAL A 122 -25.84 1.50 42.09
C VAL A 122 -26.94 1.45 43.13
N ASN A 123 -27.98 2.25 42.91
CA ASN A 123 -29.19 2.17 43.72
C ASN A 123 -30.09 1.08 43.13
N ILE A 124 -30.37 0.05 43.90
CA ILE A 124 -31.24 -1.07 43.52
C ILE A 124 -32.46 -1.02 44.42
N ARG A 125 -33.66 -1.19 43.87
CA ARG A 125 -34.86 -1.33 44.68
C ARG A 125 -34.98 -2.77 45.19
N LEU A 126 -35.58 -2.96 46.37
CA LEU A 126 -35.70 -4.28 46.98
C LEU A 126 -36.44 -5.30 46.09
N ASP A 127 -37.40 -4.86 45.27
CA ASP A 127 -38.12 -5.70 44.31
C ASP A 127 -37.26 -6.22 43.15
N GLN A 128 -36.09 -5.62 42.91
CA GLN A 128 -35.17 -6.03 41.85
C GLN A 128 -34.16 -7.09 42.31
N ILE A 129 -34.08 -7.37 43.61
CA ILE A 129 -33.15 -8.34 44.17
C ILE A 129 -33.77 -9.73 44.10
N ASN A 130 -33.24 -10.55 43.19
CA ASN A 130 -33.61 -11.97 43.08
C ASN A 130 -32.68 -12.89 43.89
N TYR A 131 -31.61 -12.35 44.49
CA TYR A 131 -30.63 -13.11 45.25
C TYR A 131 -31.03 -13.18 46.74
N PHE A 132 -31.34 -14.39 47.21
CA PHE A 132 -31.69 -14.68 48.61
C PHE A 132 -30.90 -15.87 49.13
N TRP A 133 -30.42 -15.79 50.37
CA TRP A 133 -29.72 -16.88 51.07
C TRP A 133 -30.53 -17.29 52.30
N ASN A 134 -30.82 -18.59 52.47
CA ASN A 134 -31.64 -19.12 53.56
C ASN A 134 -33.02 -18.42 53.72
N CYS A 135 -33.67 -18.07 52.61
CA CYS A 135 -34.93 -17.31 52.60
C CYS A 135 -34.84 -15.91 53.24
N SER A 136 -33.64 -15.35 53.35
CA SER A 136 -33.37 -14.01 53.87
C SER A 136 -32.50 -13.21 52.90
N LEU A 137 -32.61 -11.88 52.98
CA LEU A 137 -31.70 -10.98 52.28
C LEU A 137 -30.34 -11.03 52.99
N PRO A 138 -29.23 -11.22 52.26
CA PRO A 138 -27.88 -11.12 52.83
C PRO A 138 -27.65 -9.74 53.47
N SER A 139 -26.85 -9.72 54.54
CA SER A 139 -26.40 -8.48 55.17
C SER A 139 -25.36 -7.72 54.34
N ASP A 140 -24.63 -8.44 53.48
CA ASP A 140 -23.58 -7.94 52.61
C ASP A 140 -23.78 -8.41 51.16
N PHE A 141 -23.34 -7.58 50.21
CA PHE A 141 -23.42 -7.88 48.78
C PHE A 141 -22.03 -7.84 48.11
N ASP A 142 -20.95 -7.77 48.88
CA ASP A 142 -19.59 -7.56 48.38
C ASP A 142 -19.12 -8.68 47.45
N GLN A 143 -19.62 -9.90 47.64
CA GLN A 143 -19.33 -11.06 46.79
C GLN A 143 -20.39 -11.30 45.70
N VAL A 144 -21.34 -10.37 45.53
CA VAL A 144 -22.45 -10.51 44.58
C VAL A 144 -22.16 -9.72 43.31
N LEU A 145 -22.32 -10.38 42.16
CA LEU A 145 -22.13 -9.77 40.85
C LEU A 145 -23.48 -9.27 40.30
N ILE A 146 -23.55 -7.99 39.95
CA ILE A 146 -24.77 -7.37 39.43
C ILE A 146 -24.76 -7.42 37.89
N PHE A 147 -25.82 -7.95 37.31
CA PHE A 147 -26.04 -7.96 35.87
C PHE A 147 -27.37 -7.29 35.53
N ARG A 148 -27.43 -6.70 34.33
CA ARG A 148 -28.73 -6.34 33.75
C ARG A 148 -29.47 -7.61 33.33
N SER A 149 -30.79 -7.60 33.44
CA SER A 149 -31.64 -8.77 33.12
C SER A 149 -31.50 -9.21 31.65
N ASP A 150 -31.39 -8.26 30.72
CA ASP A 150 -31.21 -8.55 29.30
C ASP A 150 -29.89 -9.26 29.00
N ASN A 151 -28.82 -8.93 29.73
CA ASN A 151 -27.54 -9.63 29.59
C ASN A 151 -27.64 -11.08 30.08
N VAL A 152 -28.42 -11.33 31.14
CA VAL A 152 -28.63 -12.70 31.65
C VAL A 152 -29.42 -13.53 30.63
N GLU A 153 -30.49 -12.98 30.05
CA GLU A 153 -31.26 -13.64 29.00
C GLU A 153 -30.41 -13.93 27.76
N GLN A 154 -29.61 -12.97 27.31
CA GLN A 154 -28.70 -13.15 26.18
C GLN A 154 -27.67 -14.25 26.46
N LEU A 155 -27.10 -14.28 27.66
CA LEU A 155 -26.12 -15.29 28.05
C LEU A 155 -26.76 -16.68 28.09
N GLN A 156 -27.96 -16.80 28.66
CA GLN A 156 -28.72 -18.06 28.67
C GLN A 156 -29.02 -18.56 27.26
N ASN A 157 -29.50 -17.68 26.37
CA ASN A 157 -29.74 -18.02 24.97
C ASN A 157 -28.46 -18.48 24.27
N ARG A 158 -27.32 -17.82 24.54
CA ARG A 158 -26.04 -18.22 23.95
C ARG A 158 -25.55 -19.57 24.49
N ILE A 159 -25.73 -19.85 25.79
CA ILE A 159 -25.40 -21.15 26.39
C ILE A 159 -26.23 -22.25 25.71
N GLN A 160 -27.54 -22.04 25.54
CA GLN A 160 -28.40 -23.00 24.84
C GLN A 160 -27.94 -23.25 23.41
N SER A 161 -27.64 -22.19 22.64
CA SER A 161 -27.12 -22.34 21.27
C SER A 161 -25.82 -23.15 21.23
N LEU A 162 -24.91 -22.90 22.19
CA LEU A 162 -23.65 -23.64 22.29
C LEU A 162 -23.84 -25.11 22.69
N GLU A 163 -24.84 -25.41 23.52
CA GLU A 163 -25.22 -26.78 23.85
C GLU A 163 -25.85 -27.50 22.65
N ASP A 164 -26.64 -26.81 21.83
CA ASP A 164 -27.26 -27.34 20.61
C ASP A 164 -26.25 -27.53 19.46
N GLU A 165 -25.18 -26.72 19.41
CA GLU A 165 -24.05 -26.88 18.49
C GLU A 165 -23.19 -28.12 18.85
N LYS A 166 -23.15 -28.51 20.13
CA LYS A 166 -22.33 -29.62 20.68
C LYS A 166 -22.71 -31.04 20.22
N PRO A 167 -23.99 -31.42 20.01
CA PRO A 167 -24.36 -32.76 19.51
C PRO A 167 -24.13 -32.96 18.00
N LEU A 168 -23.65 -31.95 17.27
CA LEU A 168 -23.37 -32.02 15.82
C LEU A 168 -21.87 -32.19 15.48
N GLN A 169 -21.02 -32.39 16.49
CA GLN A 169 -19.62 -32.81 16.36
C GLN A 169 -19.41 -34.22 16.94
#